data_AF-A0A1H9A2M8-F1
#
_entry.id   AF-A0A1H9A2M8-F1
#
_cell.length_a   1.000
_cell.length_b   1.000
_cell.length_c   1.000
_cell.angle_alpha   90.00
_cell.angle_beta   90.00
_cell.angle_gamma   90.00
#
_symmetry.space_group_name_H-M   'P 1'
#
loop_
_entity.id
_entity.type
_entity.pdbx_description
1 polymer ?
#
loop_
_entity_poly.entity_id
_entity_poly.type
_entity_poly.pdbx_seq_one_letter_code
_entity_poly.pdbx_strand_id
1 'polypeptide(L)'
;MCNSAVQAESLYYRADMIIPARYSGGAILAPGGISFPVAVAPREQAVAPDLTSAVYTTDNELLCVDRAGVVRWRRAFGTFQEKARNVQAGCVFSLNGKTVWLFRPDAMGHWNDSNDTWHVLDAATGAVIASADLDTAGHGGHQHVHPGGTDVLLDVGEGQDGSSLFRGRLIGDTLEVAPYSWKNRVLVALAVDGHQFMTVHHEQDDVAFHTYPDGEVVIRVGVADLGYDEDAWLEWAGGYLDADTAVVVAGGEDDDEERFRHHLIDVRTGAHLGIFDAHTQDAYGVIPVGSGAWLTFDDGVFRHHVR
;
A
#
# COMPACT_ATOMS: atom_id res chain seq x y z
N MET A 1 8.32 -48.11 -2.21
CA MET A 1 6.99 -47.45 -2.25
C MET A 1 6.70 -46.92 -0.86
N CYS A 2 6.86 -45.61 -0.67
CA CYS A 2 6.23 -44.88 0.43
C CYS A 2 6.15 -43.42 -0.04
N ASN A 3 5.00 -43.07 -0.62
CA ASN A 3 4.65 -41.69 -0.96
C ASN A 3 4.30 -40.98 0.36
N SER A 4 5.11 -40.01 0.77
CA SER A 4 4.66 -38.97 1.70
C SER A 4 4.19 -37.79 0.85
N ALA A 5 2.89 -37.71 0.61
CA ALA A 5 2.26 -36.50 0.12
C ALA A 5 2.40 -35.43 1.22
N VAL A 6 3.19 -34.40 0.93
CA VAL A 6 3.16 -33.16 1.70
C VAL A 6 1.81 -32.52 1.40
N GLN A 7 0.88 -32.60 2.37
CA GLN A 7 -0.33 -31.78 2.36
C GLN A 7 0.11 -30.32 2.41
N ALA A 8 -0.21 -29.56 1.38
CA ALA A 8 -0.13 -28.11 1.40
C ALA A 8 -1.09 -27.63 2.50
N GLU A 9 -0.54 -27.17 3.62
CA GLU A 9 -1.31 -26.36 4.57
C GLU A 9 -1.77 -25.12 3.82
N SER A 10 -3.09 -24.99 3.67
CA SER A 10 -3.72 -23.76 3.22
C SER A 10 -3.36 -22.67 4.22
N LEU A 11 -2.52 -21.71 3.82
CA LEU A 11 -2.40 -20.42 4.50
C LEU A 11 -3.82 -19.83 4.57
N TYR A 12 -4.48 -19.99 5.71
CA TYR A 12 -5.77 -19.37 5.98
C TYR A 12 -5.53 -17.86 6.14
N TYR A 13 -5.56 -17.13 5.03
CA TYR A 13 -5.65 -15.68 5.07
C TYR A 13 -6.91 -15.31 5.81
N ARG A 14 -6.75 -14.63 6.94
CA ARG A 14 -7.89 -14.21 7.74
C ARG A 14 -8.65 -13.12 6.99
N ALA A 15 -9.98 -13.16 7.07
CA ALA A 15 -10.88 -12.21 6.41
C ALA A 15 -10.77 -10.76 6.94
N ASP A 16 -9.90 -10.50 7.92
CA ASP A 16 -9.60 -9.21 8.54
C ASP A 16 -8.23 -8.64 8.13
N MET A 17 -7.55 -9.24 7.13
CA MET A 17 -6.29 -8.73 6.59
C MET A 17 -6.43 -8.26 5.15
N ILE A 18 -5.71 -7.20 4.80
CA ILE A 18 -5.53 -6.79 3.41
C ILE A 18 -4.72 -7.85 2.69
N ILE A 19 -5.21 -8.25 1.51
CA ILE A 19 -4.59 -9.30 0.69
C ILE A 19 -3.50 -8.67 -0.18
N PRO A 20 -2.22 -9.07 -0.01
CA PRO A 20 -1.15 -8.62 -0.89
C PRO A 20 -1.45 -9.00 -2.33
N ALA A 21 -1.22 -8.06 -3.25
CA ALA A 21 -1.44 -8.28 -4.67
C ALA A 21 -0.27 -7.73 -5.50
N ARG A 22 0.14 -8.50 -6.51
CA ARG A 22 1.20 -8.11 -7.46
C ARG A 22 0.78 -8.50 -8.87
N TYR A 23 1.01 -7.62 -9.83
CA TYR A 23 0.82 -7.94 -11.25
C TYR A 23 2.04 -8.70 -11.80
N SER A 24 1.81 -9.81 -12.48
CA SER A 24 2.84 -10.51 -13.25
C SER A 24 2.21 -11.40 -14.32
N GLY A 25 2.85 -11.51 -15.48
CA GLY A 25 2.43 -12.44 -16.54
C GLY A 25 0.99 -12.23 -17.06
N GLY A 26 0.47 -11.01 -17.04
CA GLY A 26 -0.90 -10.71 -17.49
C GLY A 26 -1.99 -11.01 -16.47
N ALA A 27 -1.65 -11.20 -15.19
CA ALA A 27 -2.61 -11.43 -14.12
C ALA A 27 -2.23 -10.68 -12.84
N ILE A 28 -3.25 -10.32 -12.06
CA ILE A 28 -3.08 -9.92 -10.66
C ILE A 28 -2.97 -11.20 -9.85
N LEU A 29 -1.89 -11.34 -9.11
CA LEU A 29 -1.59 -12.49 -8.27
C LEU A 29 -1.75 -12.12 -6.82
N ALA A 30 -2.36 -13.01 -6.06
CA ALA A 30 -2.41 -13.00 -4.61
C ALA A 30 -1.82 -14.31 -4.07
N PRO A 31 -1.42 -14.35 -2.79
CA PRO A 31 -0.87 -15.55 -2.20
C PRO A 31 -1.80 -16.77 -2.28
N GLY A 32 -1.22 -17.97 -2.16
CA GLY A 32 -1.96 -19.23 -2.29
C GLY A 32 -2.28 -19.64 -3.74
N GLY A 33 -1.56 -19.10 -4.73
CA GLY A 33 -1.76 -19.42 -6.15
C GLY A 33 -3.01 -18.76 -6.76
N ILE A 34 -3.47 -17.68 -6.15
CA ILE A 34 -4.69 -16.97 -6.54
C ILE A 34 -4.34 -15.99 -7.68
N SER A 35 -4.79 -16.24 -8.92
CA SER A 35 -4.64 -15.34 -10.07
C SER A 35 -5.95 -14.75 -10.62
N PHE A 36 -5.91 -13.52 -11.10
CA PHE A 36 -7.00 -12.84 -11.80
C PHE A 36 -6.47 -12.32 -13.13
N PRO A 37 -6.76 -12.98 -14.27
CA PRO A 37 -6.33 -12.52 -15.58
C PRO A 37 -6.85 -11.10 -15.86
N VAL A 38 -6.00 -10.25 -16.43
CA VAL A 38 -6.35 -8.87 -16.78
C VAL A 38 -5.97 -8.56 -18.24
N ALA A 39 -6.75 -7.71 -18.88
CA ALA A 39 -6.56 -7.40 -20.30
C ALA A 39 -5.37 -6.46 -20.56
N VAL A 40 -5.04 -5.63 -19.57
CA VAL A 40 -3.97 -4.64 -19.63
C VAL A 40 -3.21 -4.64 -18.31
N ALA A 41 -1.95 -4.17 -18.35
CA ALA A 41 -1.17 -3.98 -17.14
C ALA A 41 -1.86 -2.95 -16.21
N PRO A 42 -2.16 -3.31 -14.96
CA PRO A 42 -2.65 -2.38 -13.96
C PRO A 42 -1.70 -1.22 -13.71
N ARG A 43 -2.25 -0.06 -13.34
CA ARG A 43 -1.51 0.97 -12.61
C ARG A 43 -1.47 0.59 -11.14
N GLU A 44 -2.65 0.45 -10.53
CA GLU A 44 -2.83 -0.10 -9.19
C GLU A 44 -3.79 -1.27 -9.17
N GLN A 45 -3.71 -2.09 -8.13
CA GLN A 45 -4.56 -3.26 -7.96
C GLN A 45 -4.87 -3.57 -6.50
N ALA A 46 -6.03 -4.18 -6.28
CA ALA A 46 -6.39 -4.79 -5.00
C ALA A 46 -7.21 -6.05 -5.20
N VAL A 47 -7.09 -7.00 -4.28
CA VAL A 47 -7.87 -8.25 -4.27
C VAL A 47 -8.88 -8.19 -3.13
N ALA A 48 -10.11 -8.63 -3.41
CA ALA A 48 -11.16 -8.70 -2.40
C ALA A 48 -10.77 -9.67 -1.28
N PRO A 49 -11.13 -9.40 -0.01
CA PRO A 49 -10.80 -10.27 1.12
C PRO A 49 -11.31 -11.72 0.98
N ASP A 50 -12.41 -11.92 0.24
CA ASP A 50 -12.96 -13.25 -0.05
C ASP A 50 -12.25 -13.97 -1.22
N LEU A 51 -11.25 -13.33 -1.82
CA LEU A 51 -10.47 -13.81 -2.96
C LEU A 51 -11.31 -14.10 -4.21
N THR A 52 -12.54 -13.59 -4.33
CA THR A 52 -13.42 -13.89 -5.47
C THR A 52 -13.33 -12.89 -6.62
N SER A 53 -12.82 -11.68 -6.34
CA SER A 53 -12.62 -10.63 -7.34
C SER A 53 -11.37 -9.81 -7.08
N ALA A 54 -10.87 -9.17 -8.12
CA ALA A 54 -9.85 -8.14 -8.04
C ALA A 54 -10.36 -6.85 -8.71
N VAL A 55 -9.90 -5.71 -8.20
CA VAL A 55 -10.03 -4.43 -8.87
C VAL A 55 -8.67 -3.92 -9.33
N TYR A 56 -8.67 -3.19 -10.43
CA TYR A 56 -7.46 -2.52 -10.90
C TYR A 56 -7.76 -1.26 -11.69
N THR A 57 -6.84 -0.30 -11.60
CA THR A 57 -6.89 0.94 -12.35
C THR A 57 -6.05 0.85 -13.61
N THR A 58 -6.45 1.63 -14.60
CA THR A 58 -5.72 1.90 -15.85
C THR A 58 -5.54 3.41 -15.98
N ASP A 59 -5.05 3.88 -17.13
CA ASP A 59 -4.98 5.32 -17.43
C ASP A 59 -6.36 6.01 -17.48
N ASN A 60 -7.45 5.25 -17.60
CA ASN A 60 -8.77 5.82 -17.94
C ASN A 60 -9.95 5.24 -17.16
N GLU A 61 -9.75 4.13 -16.45
CA GLU A 61 -10.85 3.45 -15.77
C GLU A 61 -10.39 2.56 -14.62
N LEU A 62 -11.31 2.32 -13.69
CA LEU A 62 -11.27 1.28 -12.68
C LEU A 62 -12.13 0.10 -13.16
N LEU A 63 -11.59 -1.12 -13.12
CA LEU A 63 -12.32 -2.34 -13.47
C LEU A 63 -12.38 -3.27 -12.26
N CYS A 64 -13.45 -4.06 -12.18
CA CYS A 64 -13.55 -5.22 -11.30
C CYS A 64 -13.69 -6.49 -12.14
N VAL A 65 -12.88 -7.49 -11.85
CA VAL A 65 -12.84 -8.78 -12.53
C VAL A 65 -13.01 -9.92 -11.56
N ASP A 66 -13.58 -11.03 -12.03
CA ASP A 66 -13.58 -12.29 -11.29
C ASP A 66 -12.31 -13.12 -11.51
N ARG A 67 -12.26 -14.31 -10.90
CA ARG A 67 -11.17 -15.30 -11.02
C ARG A 67 -10.87 -15.74 -12.46
N ALA A 68 -11.84 -15.64 -13.37
CA ALA A 68 -11.66 -15.98 -14.78
C ALA A 68 -11.24 -14.76 -15.63
N GLY A 69 -11.09 -13.58 -15.02
CA GLY A 69 -10.79 -12.33 -15.71
C GLY A 69 -12.02 -11.70 -16.37
N VAL A 70 -13.23 -12.18 -16.07
CA VAL A 70 -14.46 -11.60 -16.61
C VAL A 70 -14.76 -10.31 -15.87
N VAL A 71 -14.88 -9.21 -16.63
CA VAL A 71 -15.24 -7.91 -16.09
C VAL A 71 -16.67 -7.94 -15.55
N ARG A 72 -16.81 -7.72 -14.23
CA ARG A 72 -18.10 -7.60 -13.53
C ARG A 72 -18.69 -6.21 -13.71
N TRP A 73 -17.85 -5.18 -13.57
CA TRP A 73 -18.21 -3.79 -13.79
C TRP A 73 -16.95 -2.97 -14.12
N ARG A 74 -17.16 -1.78 -14.68
CA ARG A 74 -16.10 -0.80 -14.98
C ARG A 74 -16.60 0.61 -14.70
N ARG A 75 -15.67 1.50 -14.36
CA ARG A 75 -15.94 2.92 -14.14
C ARG A 75 -14.90 3.76 -14.85
N ALA A 76 -15.34 4.50 -15.87
CA ALA A 76 -14.49 5.48 -16.55
C ALA A 76 -14.18 6.67 -15.63
N PHE A 77 -12.97 7.21 -15.74
CA PHE A 77 -12.56 8.40 -15.00
C PHE A 77 -13.12 9.67 -15.61
N GLY A 78 -13.31 9.73 -16.93
CA GLY A 78 -13.91 10.88 -17.59
C GLY A 78 -13.32 11.07 -18.97
N THR A 79 -12.74 12.25 -19.21
CA THR A 79 -12.02 12.57 -20.45
C THR A 79 -10.96 11.52 -20.72
N PHE A 80 -11.02 10.91 -21.90
CA PHE A 80 -10.05 9.90 -22.29
C PHE A 80 -8.66 10.51 -22.45
N GLN A 81 -7.67 9.89 -21.82
CA GLN A 81 -6.26 10.17 -21.94
C GLN A 81 -5.62 9.09 -22.81
N GLU A 82 -4.94 9.49 -23.89
CA GLU A 82 -4.15 8.55 -24.70
C GLU A 82 -3.03 7.92 -23.87
N LYS A 83 -2.43 8.72 -22.97
CA LYS A 83 -1.48 8.25 -21.97
C LYS A 83 -1.48 9.20 -20.77
N ALA A 84 -1.79 8.66 -19.59
CA ALA A 84 -1.59 9.37 -18.33
C ALA A 84 -0.11 9.24 -17.94
N ARG A 85 0.67 10.32 -18.10
CA ARG A 85 2.11 10.33 -17.78
C ARG A 85 2.28 10.78 -16.34
N ASN A 86 3.04 10.00 -15.55
CA ASN A 86 3.34 10.28 -14.15
C ASN A 86 2.06 10.48 -13.31
N VAL A 87 0.96 9.83 -13.67
CA VAL A 87 -0.31 9.94 -12.96
C VAL A 87 -0.89 8.54 -12.76
N GLN A 88 -1.29 8.24 -11.53
CA GLN A 88 -1.73 6.90 -11.13
C GLN A 88 -2.90 6.95 -10.15
N ALA A 89 -4.08 6.53 -10.62
CA ALA A 89 -5.22 6.34 -9.73
C ALA A 89 -5.01 5.10 -8.86
N GLY A 90 -5.30 5.22 -7.56
CA GLY A 90 -5.13 4.15 -6.58
C GLY A 90 -6.44 3.50 -6.18
N CYS A 91 -6.42 2.20 -5.84
CA CYS A 91 -7.61 1.50 -5.37
C CYS A 91 -7.33 0.48 -4.26
N VAL A 92 -8.28 0.32 -3.34
CA VAL A 92 -8.22 -0.71 -2.29
C VAL A 92 -9.62 -1.18 -1.88
N PHE A 93 -9.76 -2.46 -1.49
CA PHE A 93 -11.00 -2.96 -0.87
C PHE A 93 -11.03 -2.63 0.63
N SER A 94 -12.21 -2.33 1.18
CA SER A 94 -12.40 -2.41 2.63
C SER A 94 -12.24 -3.83 3.15
N LEU A 95 -11.88 -3.99 4.43
CA LEU A 95 -11.64 -5.32 5.04
C LEU A 95 -12.85 -6.25 4.95
N ASN A 96 -14.07 -5.71 4.96
CA ASN A 96 -15.28 -6.54 4.81
C ASN A 96 -15.66 -6.82 3.35
N GLY A 97 -14.88 -6.33 2.39
CA GLY A 97 -15.08 -6.52 0.94
C GLY A 97 -16.30 -5.82 0.36
N LYS A 98 -17.02 -5.00 1.14
CA LYS A 98 -18.28 -4.37 0.68
C LYS A 98 -18.06 -3.10 -0.12
N THR A 99 -16.91 -2.45 0.05
CA THR A 99 -16.59 -1.21 -0.65
C THR A 99 -15.22 -1.26 -1.30
N VAL A 100 -15.09 -0.50 -2.38
CA VAL A 100 -13.82 -0.17 -3.04
C VAL A 100 -13.57 1.31 -2.84
N TRP A 101 -12.39 1.66 -2.33
CA TRP A 101 -11.93 3.03 -2.24
C TRP A 101 -11.07 3.34 -3.46
N LEU A 102 -11.29 4.51 -4.07
CA LEU A 102 -10.62 4.95 -5.30
C LEU A 102 -10.13 6.37 -5.09
N PHE A 103 -8.80 6.55 -5.07
CA PHE A 103 -8.19 7.86 -5.19
C PHE A 103 -7.95 8.18 -6.66
N ARG A 104 -8.36 9.38 -7.07
CA ARG A 104 -8.16 9.91 -8.40
C ARG A 104 -7.30 11.17 -8.32
N PRO A 105 -6.07 11.14 -8.86
CA PRO A 105 -5.26 12.33 -9.09
C PRO A 105 -5.83 13.15 -10.27
N ASP A 106 -7.06 13.67 -10.09
CA ASP A 106 -7.84 14.35 -11.14
C ASP A 106 -7.17 15.64 -11.62
N ALA A 107 -6.44 16.35 -10.75
CA ALA A 107 -5.81 17.61 -11.10
C ALA A 107 -4.71 17.42 -12.15
N MET A 108 -3.86 16.41 -11.97
CA MET A 108 -2.80 16.05 -12.92
C MET A 108 -3.29 15.10 -14.01
N GLY A 109 -4.31 14.31 -13.75
CA GLY A 109 -4.91 13.35 -14.69
C GLY A 109 -5.79 14.00 -15.76
N HIS A 110 -6.24 15.23 -15.54
CA HIS A 110 -7.10 16.00 -16.46
C HIS A 110 -8.35 15.23 -16.89
N TRP A 111 -8.89 14.36 -16.04
CA TRP A 111 -10.07 13.56 -16.37
C TRP A 111 -11.37 14.37 -16.28
N ASN A 112 -11.39 15.43 -15.47
CA ASN A 112 -12.56 16.27 -15.16
C ASN A 112 -12.21 17.73 -14.81
N ASP A 113 -10.95 18.17 -15.03
CA ASP A 113 -10.45 19.52 -14.71
C ASP A 113 -10.79 19.98 -13.28
N SER A 114 -10.77 19.05 -12.31
CA SER A 114 -11.00 19.33 -10.89
C SER A 114 -9.74 19.10 -10.05
N ASN A 115 -9.81 19.47 -8.78
CA ASN A 115 -8.89 18.95 -7.78
C ASN A 115 -8.99 17.42 -7.70
N ASP A 116 -8.02 16.78 -7.05
CA ASP A 116 -8.05 15.35 -6.78
C ASP A 116 -9.31 14.93 -6.02
N THR A 117 -9.78 13.71 -6.28
CA THR A 117 -11.01 13.21 -5.65
C THR A 117 -10.82 11.83 -5.04
N TRP A 118 -11.49 11.60 -3.91
CA TRP A 118 -11.50 10.32 -3.23
C TRP A 118 -12.92 9.76 -3.17
N HIS A 119 -13.11 8.55 -3.70
CA HIS A 119 -14.42 7.92 -3.86
C HIS A 119 -14.50 6.65 -3.03
N VAL A 120 -15.68 6.40 -2.48
CA VAL A 120 -16.08 5.09 -1.95
C VAL A 120 -17.16 4.52 -2.86
N LEU A 121 -16.93 3.33 -3.37
CA LEU A 121 -17.79 2.64 -4.30
C LEU A 121 -18.35 1.37 -3.65
N ASP A 122 -19.56 0.99 -4.02
CA ASP A 122 -20.10 -0.35 -3.75
C ASP A 122 -19.30 -1.39 -4.54
N ALA A 123 -18.73 -2.37 -3.84
CA ALA A 123 -17.83 -3.35 -4.45
C ALA A 123 -18.54 -4.29 -5.44
N ALA A 124 -19.83 -4.52 -5.27
CA ALA A 124 -20.59 -5.44 -6.12
C ALA A 124 -20.98 -4.80 -7.46
N THR A 125 -21.23 -3.49 -7.47
CA THR A 125 -21.81 -2.78 -8.62
C THR A 125 -20.90 -1.72 -9.23
N GLY A 126 -19.89 -1.24 -8.50
CA GLY A 126 -19.06 -0.11 -8.90
C GLY A 126 -19.78 1.25 -8.81
N ALA A 127 -20.97 1.30 -8.19
CA ALA A 127 -21.70 2.54 -7.97
C ALA A 127 -21.01 3.39 -6.89
N VAL A 128 -20.93 4.70 -7.09
CA VAL A 128 -20.40 5.63 -6.07
C VAL A 128 -21.39 5.72 -4.93
N ILE A 129 -20.91 5.45 -3.72
CA ILE A 129 -21.64 5.66 -2.46
C ILE A 129 -21.38 7.09 -1.98
N ALA A 130 -20.11 7.50 -1.94
CA ALA A 130 -19.67 8.79 -1.43
C ALA A 130 -18.41 9.26 -2.17
N SER A 131 -18.18 10.57 -2.17
CA SER A 131 -16.93 11.16 -2.66
C SER A 131 -16.59 12.44 -1.90
N ALA A 132 -15.32 12.79 -1.89
CA ALA A 132 -14.81 14.06 -1.37
C ALA A 132 -13.73 14.60 -2.31
N ASP A 133 -13.70 15.93 -2.44
CA ASP A 133 -12.60 16.63 -3.11
C ASP A 133 -11.45 16.78 -2.10
N LEU A 134 -10.21 16.63 -2.58
CA LEU A 134 -9.00 16.84 -1.82
C LEU A 134 -8.32 18.09 -2.38
N ASP A 135 -7.83 18.98 -1.53
CA ASP A 135 -7.11 20.18 -1.97
C ASP A 135 -5.64 19.85 -2.29
N THR A 136 -5.44 18.93 -3.24
CA THR A 136 -4.15 18.40 -3.68
C THR A 136 -4.05 18.38 -5.21
N ALA A 137 -2.80 18.36 -5.69
CA ALA A 137 -2.45 18.16 -7.08
C ALA A 137 -1.50 16.95 -7.21
N GLY A 138 -2.02 15.77 -6.92
CA GLY A 138 -1.26 14.53 -6.82
C GLY A 138 -0.89 13.91 -8.16
N HIS A 139 0.22 13.20 -8.16
CA HIS A 139 0.65 12.27 -9.21
C HIS A 139 0.17 10.84 -8.93
N GLY A 140 -0.24 10.54 -7.69
CA GLY A 140 -0.74 9.24 -7.28
C GLY A 140 -0.96 9.21 -5.78
N GLY A 141 -1.48 8.10 -5.27
CA GLY A 141 -1.66 7.96 -3.83
C GLY A 141 -1.81 6.53 -3.36
N HIS A 142 -1.14 6.23 -2.25
CA HIS A 142 -1.19 4.94 -1.61
C HIS A 142 -2.27 4.91 -0.54
N GLN A 143 -3.09 3.86 -0.56
CA GLN A 143 -4.20 3.69 0.36
C GLN A 143 -3.94 2.51 1.29
N HIS A 144 -4.01 2.77 2.59
CA HIS A 144 -3.85 1.75 3.63
C HIS A 144 -5.13 1.64 4.44
N VAL A 145 -5.74 0.48 4.42
CA VAL A 145 -6.95 0.21 5.20
C VAL A 145 -6.55 -0.05 6.65
N HIS A 146 -7.18 0.66 7.57
CA HIS A 146 -6.97 0.47 9.00
C HIS A 146 -7.34 -0.96 9.42
N PRO A 147 -6.52 -1.68 10.21
CA PRO A 147 -6.82 -3.04 10.66
C PRO A 147 -8.15 -3.17 11.43
N GLY A 148 -8.58 -2.10 12.10
CA GLY A 148 -9.91 -2.02 12.74
C GLY A 148 -11.09 -1.92 11.75
N GLY A 149 -10.83 -1.79 10.44
CA GLY A 149 -11.83 -1.84 9.36
C GLY A 149 -12.72 -0.60 9.19
N THR A 150 -12.50 0.46 9.97
CA THR A 150 -13.35 1.65 9.98
C THR A 150 -12.86 2.76 9.06
N ASP A 151 -11.54 2.85 8.86
CA ASP A 151 -10.88 4.00 8.24
C ASP A 151 -9.94 3.52 7.13
N VAL A 152 -9.72 4.37 6.15
CA VAL A 152 -8.65 4.22 5.16
C VAL A 152 -7.76 5.44 5.26
N LEU A 153 -6.45 5.25 5.28
CA LEU A 153 -5.49 6.33 5.18
C LEU A 153 -5.03 6.45 3.72
N LEU A 154 -4.88 7.68 3.25
CA LEU A 154 -4.45 8.01 1.89
C LEU A 154 -3.28 8.98 1.96
N ASP A 155 -2.11 8.52 1.54
CA ASP A 155 -0.97 9.36 1.18
C ASP A 155 -1.13 9.80 -0.28
N VAL A 156 -0.98 11.09 -0.55
CA VAL A 156 -0.99 11.68 -1.90
C VAL A 156 0.39 12.24 -2.18
N GLY A 157 1.08 11.69 -3.17
CA GLY A 157 2.37 12.20 -3.64
C GLY A 157 2.17 13.31 -4.67
N GLU A 158 2.64 14.51 -4.37
CA GLU A 158 2.52 15.73 -5.20
C GLU A 158 3.84 16.00 -5.96
N GLY A 159 4.62 14.95 -6.22
CA GLY A 159 5.92 15.05 -6.87
C GLY A 159 6.89 15.84 -6.00
N GLN A 160 7.55 16.84 -6.57
CA GLN A 160 8.53 17.66 -5.85
C GLN A 160 7.89 18.57 -4.78
N ASP A 161 6.56 18.75 -4.80
CA ASP A 161 5.85 19.58 -3.85
C ASP A 161 5.59 18.86 -2.51
N GLY A 162 5.88 17.56 -2.44
CA GLY A 162 5.86 16.77 -1.21
C GLY A 162 4.76 15.72 -1.17
N SER A 163 4.27 15.44 0.04
CA SER A 163 3.19 14.48 0.27
C SER A 163 2.20 14.98 1.33
N SER A 164 0.92 14.70 1.08
CA SER A 164 -0.23 15.03 1.94
C SER A 164 -0.91 13.75 2.43
N LEU A 165 -1.17 13.64 3.73
CA LEU A 165 -1.81 12.46 4.34
C LEU A 165 -3.22 12.76 4.84
N PHE A 166 -4.16 11.90 4.51
CA PHE A 166 -5.56 11.98 4.91
C PHE A 166 -6.03 10.70 5.60
N ARG A 167 -6.99 10.85 6.51
CA ARG A 167 -7.81 9.77 7.05
C ARG A 167 -9.23 9.90 6.55
N GLY A 168 -9.71 8.89 5.84
CA GLY A 168 -11.06 8.78 5.33
C GLY A 168 -11.91 7.80 6.14
N ARG A 169 -13.18 8.15 6.38
CA ARG A 169 -14.17 7.26 7.00
C ARG A 169 -15.50 7.38 6.27
N LEU A 170 -16.08 6.25 5.90
CA LEU A 170 -17.45 6.20 5.39
C LEU A 170 -18.44 6.16 6.55
N ILE A 171 -19.32 7.15 6.65
CA ILE A 171 -20.42 7.21 7.62
C ILE A 171 -21.74 7.30 6.84
N GLY A 172 -22.48 6.19 6.80
CA GLY A 172 -23.66 6.08 5.95
C GLY A 172 -23.29 6.19 4.47
N ASP A 173 -23.73 7.27 3.82
CA ASP A 173 -23.45 7.64 2.43
C ASP A 173 -22.52 8.86 2.33
N THR A 174 -21.88 9.26 3.43
CA THR A 174 -20.97 10.40 3.48
C THR A 174 -19.53 9.93 3.71
N LEU A 175 -18.59 10.50 2.95
CA LEU A 175 -17.16 10.32 3.18
C LEU A 175 -16.64 11.49 4.02
N GLU A 176 -16.30 11.21 5.28
CA GLU A 176 -15.57 12.15 6.13
C GLU A 176 -14.07 12.04 5.83
N VAL A 177 -13.43 13.18 5.56
CA VAL A 177 -11.98 13.27 5.32
C VAL A 177 -11.36 14.20 6.35
N ALA A 178 -10.33 13.73 7.04
CA ALA A 178 -9.55 14.51 7.99
C ALA A 178 -8.06 14.51 7.55
N PRO A 179 -7.48 15.67 7.20
CA PRO A 179 -6.05 15.76 6.94
C PRO A 179 -5.25 15.66 8.24
N TYR A 180 -4.06 15.09 8.17
CA TYR A 180 -3.07 15.25 9.24
C TYR A 180 -2.47 16.66 9.19
N SER A 181 -2.08 17.21 10.35
CA SER A 181 -1.66 18.62 10.48
C SER A 181 -0.24 18.88 9.99
N TRP A 182 0.55 17.84 9.82
CA TRP A 182 1.91 17.87 9.28
C TRP A 182 1.92 17.47 7.80
N LYS A 183 3.01 17.82 7.10
CA LYS A 183 3.19 17.60 5.66
C LYS A 183 4.48 16.85 5.37
N ASN A 184 4.69 16.48 4.11
CA ASN A 184 5.92 15.92 3.55
C ASN A 184 6.33 14.60 4.18
N ARG A 185 5.36 13.71 4.37
CA ARG A 185 5.59 12.38 4.92
C ARG A 185 4.75 11.37 4.18
N VAL A 186 5.43 10.43 3.55
CA VAL A 186 4.84 9.32 2.79
C VAL A 186 4.42 8.24 3.78
N LEU A 187 3.16 7.83 3.73
CA LEU A 187 2.68 6.70 4.52
C LEU A 187 3.25 5.39 3.97
N VAL A 188 3.90 4.61 4.83
CA VAL A 188 4.52 3.33 4.45
C VAL A 188 3.71 2.14 4.95
N ALA A 189 3.26 2.17 6.22
CA ALA A 189 2.56 1.02 6.80
C ALA A 189 1.69 1.39 8.00
N LEU A 190 0.70 0.54 8.29
CA LEU A 190 -0.04 0.51 9.54
C LEU A 190 0.46 -0.65 10.40
N ALA A 191 0.59 -0.43 11.71
CA ALA A 191 0.82 -1.50 12.66
C ALA A 191 -0.37 -2.46 12.66
N VAL A 192 -0.11 -3.75 12.82
CA VAL A 192 -1.14 -4.80 12.73
C VAL A 192 -2.22 -4.71 13.81
N ASP A 193 -1.92 -4.07 14.94
CA ASP A 193 -2.89 -3.79 16.00
C ASP A 193 -3.72 -2.51 15.75
N GLY A 194 -3.36 -1.72 14.73
CA GLY A 194 -4.02 -0.46 14.38
C GLY A 194 -3.74 0.69 15.34
N HIS A 195 -2.76 0.58 16.24
CA HIS A 195 -2.45 1.66 17.18
C HIS A 195 -1.42 2.66 16.65
N GLN A 196 -0.71 2.29 15.59
CA GLN A 196 0.35 3.10 15.02
C GLN A 196 0.41 3.02 13.49
N PHE A 197 1.07 4.01 12.89
CA PHE A 197 1.47 3.96 11.48
C PHE A 197 2.88 4.53 11.30
N MET A 198 3.54 4.05 10.25
CA MET A 198 4.91 4.42 9.88
C MET A 198 4.87 5.33 8.67
N THR A 199 5.65 6.42 8.73
CA THR A 199 5.90 7.29 7.59
C THR A 199 7.40 7.42 7.36
N VAL A 200 7.77 7.81 6.14
CA VAL A 200 9.11 8.27 5.79
C VAL A 200 9.00 9.71 5.30
N HIS A 201 9.92 10.58 5.70
CA HIS A 201 9.94 11.95 5.20
C HIS A 201 10.06 11.98 3.67
N HIS A 202 9.43 12.96 3.02
CA HIS A 202 9.48 13.09 1.57
C HIS A 202 10.93 13.20 1.06
N GLU A 203 11.79 13.93 1.77
CA GLU A 203 13.22 14.03 1.41
C GLU A 203 14.06 12.85 1.94
N GLN A 204 13.42 11.77 2.41
CA GLN A 204 14.09 10.54 2.85
C GLN A 204 15.03 10.70 4.06
N ASP A 205 14.86 11.78 4.83
CA ASP A 205 15.68 12.12 6.00
C ASP A 205 15.47 11.17 7.19
N ASP A 206 14.22 10.83 7.49
CA ASP A 206 13.84 10.06 8.67
C ASP A 206 12.60 9.19 8.44
N VAL A 207 12.57 8.05 9.13
CA VAL A 207 11.35 7.31 9.44
C VAL A 207 10.73 7.87 10.71
N ALA A 208 9.41 8.05 10.72
CA ALA A 208 8.65 8.35 11.92
C ALA A 208 7.56 7.32 12.19
N PHE A 209 7.37 6.98 13.46
CA PHE A 209 6.27 6.17 13.94
C PHE A 209 5.27 7.07 14.66
N HIS A 210 4.00 6.94 14.32
CA HIS A 210 2.94 7.82 14.79
C HIS A 210 1.87 7.04 15.54
N THR A 211 1.24 7.66 16.54
CA THR A 211 0.01 7.13 17.13
C THR A 211 -1.16 7.26 16.16
N TYR A 212 -2.06 6.30 16.16
CA TYR A 212 -3.38 6.40 15.52
C TYR A 212 -4.48 6.63 16.57
N PRO A 213 -5.48 7.50 16.33
CA PRO A 213 -5.71 8.25 15.10
C PRO A 213 -5.00 9.61 15.01
N ASP A 214 -4.48 10.13 16.11
CA ASP A 214 -4.13 11.55 16.24
C ASP A 214 -2.89 11.96 15.42
N GLY A 215 -2.03 11.00 15.07
CA GLY A 215 -0.84 11.24 14.25
C GLY A 215 0.34 11.83 15.00
N GLU A 216 0.30 11.83 16.33
CA GLU A 216 1.41 12.26 17.18
C GLU A 216 2.63 11.38 16.97
N VAL A 217 3.81 11.99 16.84
CA VAL A 217 5.07 11.27 16.64
C VAL A 217 5.47 10.59 17.95
N VAL A 218 5.66 9.27 17.89
CA VAL A 218 6.21 8.46 18.97
C VAL A 218 7.73 8.52 18.96
N ILE A 219 8.33 8.23 17.80
CA ILE A 219 9.78 8.30 17.61
C ILE A 219 10.15 8.53 16.15
N ARG A 220 11.36 9.04 15.93
CA ARG A 220 12.02 9.18 14.64
C ARG A 220 13.33 8.43 14.62
N VAL A 221 13.68 7.87 13.46
CA VAL A 221 14.92 7.14 13.21
C VAL A 221 15.50 7.62 11.89
N GLY A 222 16.74 8.12 11.94
CA GLY A 222 17.50 8.54 10.76
C GLY A 222 18.64 7.58 10.42
N VAL A 223 19.37 7.86 9.34
CA VAL A 223 20.50 7.04 8.86
C VAL A 223 21.58 6.84 9.90
N ALA A 224 21.86 7.88 10.70
CA ALA A 224 22.87 7.85 11.75
C ALA A 224 22.52 6.86 12.87
N ASP A 225 21.24 6.69 13.19
CA ASP A 225 20.77 5.71 14.18
C ASP A 225 21.00 4.26 13.71
N LEU A 226 21.08 4.06 12.39
CA LEU A 226 21.40 2.78 11.75
C LEU A 226 22.90 2.57 11.55
N GLY A 227 23.72 3.59 11.85
CA GLY A 227 25.17 3.57 11.73
C GLY A 227 25.71 3.97 10.35
N TYR A 228 24.92 4.64 9.52
CA TYR A 228 25.37 5.21 8.25
C TYR A 228 25.73 6.70 8.37
N ASP A 229 26.41 7.23 7.36
CA ASP A 229 26.70 8.65 7.17
C ASP A 229 25.58 9.34 6.39
N GLU A 230 25.82 10.60 6.03
CA GLU A 230 24.86 11.48 5.36
C GLU A 230 24.62 11.17 3.88
N ASP A 231 25.44 10.29 3.28
CA ASP A 231 25.29 9.86 1.88
C ASP A 231 24.26 8.72 1.74
N ALA A 232 23.81 8.14 2.86
CA ALA A 232 22.70 7.18 2.88
C ALA A 232 21.33 7.90 2.99
N TRP A 233 20.27 7.19 2.64
CA TRP A 233 18.89 7.69 2.78
C TRP A 233 17.92 6.62 3.32
N LEU A 234 16.73 7.04 3.76
CA LEU A 234 15.67 6.14 4.21
C LEU A 234 14.69 5.95 3.05
N GLU A 235 14.54 4.71 2.58
CA GLU A 235 13.66 4.42 1.46
C GLU A 235 12.18 4.50 1.89
N TRP A 236 11.27 4.83 0.97
CA TRP A 236 9.82 4.87 1.24
C TRP A 236 9.21 3.45 1.32
N ALA A 237 9.88 2.56 2.06
CA ALA A 237 9.58 1.14 2.17
C ALA A 237 9.79 0.62 3.59
N GLY A 238 9.33 -0.61 3.84
CA GLY A 238 9.40 -1.27 5.14
C GLY A 238 8.01 -1.60 5.69
N GLY A 239 7.87 -1.54 7.01
CA GLY A 239 6.59 -1.75 7.69
C GLY A 239 6.71 -2.63 8.95
N TYR A 240 5.58 -3.00 9.53
CA TYR A 240 5.54 -3.65 10.84
C TYR A 240 5.57 -5.18 10.72
N LEU A 241 6.56 -5.83 11.34
CA LEU A 241 6.53 -7.28 11.54
C LEU A 241 5.56 -7.67 12.66
N ASP A 242 5.47 -6.82 13.69
CA ASP A 242 4.52 -6.91 14.80
C ASP A 242 4.30 -5.51 15.39
N ALA A 243 3.56 -5.40 16.49
CA ALA A 243 3.22 -4.11 17.10
C ALA A 243 4.43 -3.33 17.62
N ASP A 244 5.53 -4.01 17.97
CA ASP A 244 6.69 -3.39 18.62
C ASP A 244 7.92 -3.36 17.70
N THR A 245 7.90 -4.12 16.59
CA THR A 245 9.05 -4.29 15.69
C THR A 245 8.70 -3.89 14.26
N ALA A 246 9.47 -2.94 13.72
CA ALA A 246 9.37 -2.51 12.32
C ALA A 246 10.62 -2.87 11.52
N VAL A 247 10.42 -3.07 10.22
CA VAL A 247 11.47 -3.06 9.20
C VAL A 247 11.59 -1.64 8.66
N VAL A 248 12.81 -1.12 8.67
CA VAL A 248 13.20 0.14 8.02
C VAL A 248 14.20 -0.19 6.92
N VAL A 249 14.07 0.46 5.77
CA VAL A 249 14.96 0.24 4.64
C VAL A 249 15.87 1.45 4.47
N ALA A 250 17.18 1.21 4.49
CA ALA A 250 18.19 2.22 4.19
C ALA A 250 18.77 1.97 2.79
N GLY A 251 18.83 3.02 1.99
CA GLY A 251 19.48 3.05 0.68
C GLY A 251 20.88 3.64 0.76
N GLY A 252 21.69 3.35 -0.24
CA GLY A 252 23.00 3.94 -0.47
C GLY A 252 23.48 3.58 -1.88
N GLU A 253 24.62 4.14 -2.29
CA GLU A 253 25.26 3.80 -3.57
C GLU A 253 26.63 3.16 -3.30
N ASP A 254 26.93 2.04 -3.98
CA ASP A 254 28.27 1.47 -4.08
C ASP A 254 28.64 1.40 -5.58
N ASP A 255 29.73 2.03 -6.01
CA ASP A 255 30.21 2.02 -7.40
C ASP A 255 29.11 2.38 -8.44
N ASP A 256 28.32 3.41 -8.15
CA ASP A 256 27.17 3.88 -8.95
C ASP A 256 25.98 2.89 -9.03
N GLU A 257 25.96 1.83 -8.20
CA GLU A 257 24.83 0.91 -8.05
C GLU A 257 24.09 1.15 -6.71
N GLU A 258 22.77 1.33 -6.77
CA GLU A 258 21.93 1.44 -5.57
C GLU A 258 21.92 0.12 -4.79
N ARG A 259 22.07 0.22 -3.48
CA ARG A 259 21.96 -0.90 -2.55
C ARG A 259 20.92 -0.59 -1.47
N PHE A 260 20.16 -1.62 -1.09
CA PHE A 260 19.20 -1.52 0.00
C PHE A 260 19.53 -2.49 1.11
N ARG A 261 19.42 -2.02 2.36
CA ARG A 261 19.57 -2.84 3.57
C ARG A 261 18.35 -2.69 4.44
N HIS A 262 17.89 -3.82 4.95
CA HIS A 262 16.72 -3.90 5.80
C HIS A 262 17.17 -3.97 7.27
N HIS A 263 16.58 -3.15 8.12
CA HIS A 263 16.94 -2.99 9.53
C HIS A 263 15.73 -3.27 10.41
N LEU A 264 15.95 -3.95 11.54
CA LEU A 264 14.93 -4.12 12.58
C LEU A 264 15.02 -2.97 13.58
N ILE A 265 13.87 -2.36 13.87
CA ILE A 265 13.73 -1.24 14.81
C ILE A 265 12.71 -1.61 15.89
N ASP A 266 13.08 -1.39 17.15
CA ASP A 266 12.13 -1.35 18.26
C ASP A 266 11.37 -0.02 18.20
N VAL A 267 10.08 -0.07 17.88
CA VAL A 267 9.25 1.11 17.61
C VAL A 267 9.01 1.97 18.86
N ARG A 268 9.15 1.38 20.06
CA ARG A 268 8.94 2.09 21.33
C ARG A 268 10.15 2.94 21.72
N THR A 269 11.34 2.51 21.33
CA THR A 269 12.61 3.09 21.79
C THR A 269 13.47 3.65 20.66
N GLY A 270 13.16 3.32 19.41
CA GLY A 270 13.96 3.66 18.23
C GLY A 270 15.26 2.85 18.14
N ALA A 271 15.43 1.85 19.00
CA ALA A 271 16.66 1.08 19.05
C ALA A 271 16.82 0.22 17.79
N HIS A 272 17.99 0.30 17.17
CA HIS A 272 18.39 -0.58 16.09
C HIS A 272 18.70 -1.98 16.66
N LEU A 273 17.87 -2.96 16.28
CA LEU A 273 17.96 -4.35 16.74
C LEU A 273 18.88 -5.22 15.86
N GLY A 274 19.37 -4.66 14.76
CA GLY A 274 20.28 -5.30 13.81
C GLY A 274 19.72 -5.39 12.39
N ILE A 275 20.51 -6.00 11.50
CA ILE A 275 20.12 -6.24 10.11
C ILE A 275 19.04 -7.33 10.05
N PHE A 276 18.04 -7.08 9.22
CA PHE A 276 16.97 -8.01 8.89
C PHE A 276 17.36 -8.83 7.65
N ASP A 277 17.35 -10.17 7.76
CA ASP A 277 17.46 -11.05 6.59
C ASP A 277 16.10 -11.09 5.86
N ALA A 278 15.91 -10.14 4.96
CA ALA A 278 14.68 -9.95 4.19
C ALA A 278 14.45 -11.05 3.14
N HIS A 279 15.47 -11.86 2.82
CA HIS A 279 15.50 -12.75 1.66
C HIS A 279 15.25 -12.05 0.31
N THR A 280 15.54 -10.75 0.23
CA THR A 280 15.49 -9.92 -0.97
C THR A 280 16.46 -8.75 -0.86
N GLN A 281 16.93 -8.24 -2.00
CA GLN A 281 17.71 -7.00 -2.10
C GLN A 281 16.86 -5.81 -2.56
N ASP A 282 15.63 -6.06 -3.03
CA ASP A 282 14.68 -5.02 -3.40
C ASP A 282 14.10 -4.36 -2.15
N ALA A 283 14.17 -3.03 -2.07
CA ALA A 283 13.59 -2.24 -1.00
C ALA A 283 12.09 -2.51 -0.78
N TYR A 284 11.35 -2.76 -1.86
CA TYR A 284 9.90 -2.98 -1.86
C TYR A 284 9.53 -4.48 -1.88
N GLY A 285 10.53 -5.35 -1.76
CA GLY A 285 10.37 -6.80 -1.85
C GLY A 285 9.82 -7.45 -0.59
N VAL A 286 9.87 -6.76 0.57
CA VAL A 286 9.32 -7.25 1.84
C VAL A 286 7.88 -6.78 1.99
N ILE A 287 6.97 -7.73 2.23
CA ILE A 287 5.56 -7.46 2.53
C ILE A 287 5.26 -8.01 3.92
N PRO A 288 5.33 -7.18 4.98
CA PRO A 288 5.00 -7.63 6.32
C PRO A 288 3.52 -8.05 6.40
N VAL A 289 3.26 -9.18 7.08
CA VAL A 289 1.90 -9.70 7.29
C VAL A 289 1.56 -9.88 8.77
N GLY A 290 2.45 -9.43 9.66
CA GLY A 290 2.25 -9.47 11.11
C GLY A 290 2.82 -10.73 11.79
N SER A 291 2.86 -10.69 13.12
CA SER A 291 3.32 -11.81 13.98
C SER A 291 4.73 -12.32 13.63
N GLY A 292 5.63 -11.44 13.19
CA GLY A 292 6.99 -11.81 12.79
C GLY A 292 7.09 -12.50 11.42
N ALA A 293 5.99 -12.54 10.65
CA ALA A 293 5.95 -13.13 9.32
C ALA A 293 5.93 -12.05 8.22
N TRP A 294 6.51 -12.38 7.08
CA TRP A 294 6.50 -11.55 5.88
C TRP A 294 6.41 -12.41 4.62
N LEU A 295 6.04 -11.77 3.52
CA LEU A 295 6.11 -12.36 2.19
C LEU A 295 7.21 -11.68 1.37
N THR A 296 7.79 -12.43 0.45
CA THR A 296 8.49 -11.90 -0.72
C THR A 296 7.74 -12.28 -1.98
N PHE A 297 7.95 -11.54 -3.07
CA PHE A 297 7.37 -11.85 -4.37
C PHE A 297 8.44 -11.84 -5.45
N ASP A 298 8.75 -13.02 -5.98
CA ASP A 298 9.76 -13.21 -7.01
C ASP A 298 9.33 -14.34 -7.96
N ASP A 299 9.62 -14.18 -9.25
CA ASP A 299 9.19 -15.07 -10.34
C ASP A 299 7.68 -15.35 -10.38
N GLY A 300 6.87 -14.36 -10.01
CA GLY A 300 5.40 -14.49 -10.00
C GLY A 300 4.86 -15.30 -8.82
N VAL A 301 5.67 -15.57 -7.80
CA VAL A 301 5.29 -16.42 -6.66
C VAL A 301 5.51 -15.67 -5.35
N PHE A 302 4.49 -15.69 -4.49
CA PHE A 302 4.62 -15.27 -3.10
C PHE A 302 5.28 -16.37 -2.28
N ARG A 303 6.36 -16.04 -1.57
CA ARG A 303 7.03 -16.93 -0.61
C ARG A 303 6.79 -16.40 0.80
N HIS A 304 6.49 -17.31 1.73
CA HIS A 304 6.21 -16.98 3.12
C HIS A 304 7.42 -17.28 4.00
N HIS A 305 7.74 -16.33 4.87
CA HIS A 305 8.89 -16.38 5.77
C HIS A 305 8.46 -16.02 7.19
N VAL A 306 9.19 -16.53 8.18
CA VAL A 306 8.97 -16.26 9.60
C VAL A 306 10.30 -16.04 10.29
N ARG A 307 10.30 -15.19 11.32
CA ARG A 307 11.46 -14.92 12.16
C ARG A 307 11.62 -15.94 13.28
#